data_AF-A0A3B4A3G9-F1
#
_entry.id   AF-A0A3B4A3G9-F1
#
_cell.length_a   1.000
_cell.length_b   1.000
_cell.length_c   1.000
_cell.angle_alpha   90.00
_cell.angle_beta   90.00
_cell.angle_gamma   90.00
#
_symmetry.space_group_name_H-M   'P 1'
#
loop_
_entity.id
_entity.type
_entity.pdbx_description
1 polymer ?
#
loop_
_entity_poly.entity_id
_entity_poly.type
_entity_poly.pdbx_seq_one_letter_code
_entity_poly.pdbx_strand_id
1 'polypeptide(L)'
;FCEMKSLGVEDIAQVHAAFLAYMDLTQRHWKEVSCLKCPELQLVLLEARETEGGPTHTVLPLPVHKSITHKIRCVLDRGFPMLLCAVASDSTLVYQKISDGLVTPEPPVGPFQDVERRQNRK
;
A
#
# COMPACT_ATOMS: atom_id res chain seq x y z
N PHE A 1 -11.53 -16.22 1.22
CA PHE A 1 -12.17 -15.94 -0.09
C PHE A 1 -13.69 -15.78 0.01
N CYS A 2 -14.44 -16.72 0.62
CA CYS A 2 -15.90 -16.59 0.75
C CYS A 2 -16.34 -15.33 1.51
N GLU A 3 -15.64 -15.00 2.60
CA GLU A 3 -15.87 -13.77 3.36
C GLU A 3 -15.73 -12.51 2.49
N MET A 4 -14.63 -12.38 1.72
CA MET A 4 -14.44 -11.25 0.81
C MET A 4 -15.51 -11.17 -0.29
N LYS A 5 -15.99 -12.31 -0.80
CA LYS A 5 -17.11 -12.32 -1.75
C LYS A 5 -18.42 -11.84 -1.12
N SER A 6 -18.66 -12.15 0.15
CA SER A 6 -19.86 -11.68 0.86
C SER A 6 -19.88 -10.17 1.11
N LEU A 7 -18.75 -9.47 0.94
CA LEU A 7 -18.69 -8.01 1.02
C LEU A 7 -19.46 -7.32 -0.12
N GLY A 8 -19.81 -8.03 -1.20
CA GLY A 8 -20.59 -7.46 -2.30
C GLY A 8 -19.79 -6.44 -3.12
N VAL A 9 -18.50 -6.71 -3.35
CA VAL A 9 -17.66 -6.00 -4.31
C VAL A 9 -17.76 -6.73 -5.65
N GLU A 10 -18.13 -6.01 -6.70
CA GLU A 10 -18.38 -6.60 -8.04
C GLU A 10 -17.08 -6.96 -8.79
N ASP A 11 -16.00 -6.24 -8.51
CA ASP A 11 -14.72 -6.47 -9.18
C ASP A 11 -14.04 -7.74 -8.68
N ILE A 12 -14.24 -8.83 -9.41
CA ILE A 12 -13.68 -10.16 -9.12
C ILE A 12 -12.15 -10.12 -9.13
N ALA A 13 -11.52 -9.36 -10.04
CA ALA A 13 -10.07 -9.27 -10.11
C ALA A 13 -9.51 -8.59 -8.86
N GLN A 14 -10.18 -7.55 -8.37
CA GLN A 14 -9.80 -6.89 -7.13
C GLN A 14 -10.08 -7.76 -5.90
N VAL A 15 -11.19 -8.50 -5.85
CA VAL A 15 -11.47 -9.47 -4.79
C VAL A 15 -10.41 -10.59 -4.76
N HIS A 16 -9.97 -11.05 -5.94
CA HIS A 16 -8.88 -12.03 -6.05
C HIS A 16 -7.54 -11.44 -5.58
N ALA A 17 -7.21 -10.20 -5.97
CA ALA A 17 -6.02 -9.51 -5.46
C ALA A 17 -6.05 -9.35 -3.94
N ALA A 18 -7.22 -9.02 -3.36
CA ALA A 18 -7.38 -8.93 -1.92
C ALA A 18 -7.17 -10.28 -1.23
N PHE A 19 -7.65 -11.37 -1.84
CA PHE A 19 -7.42 -12.71 -1.33
C PHE A 19 -5.94 -13.08 -1.30
N LEU A 20 -5.19 -12.79 -2.37
CA LEU A 20 -3.74 -13.04 -2.41
C LEU A 20 -3.00 -12.22 -1.35
N ALA A 21 -3.32 -10.93 -1.21
CA ALA A 21 -2.73 -10.08 -0.18
C ALA A 21 -3.04 -10.59 1.24
N TYR A 22 -4.27 -11.02 1.51
CA TYR A 22 -4.64 -11.60 2.80
C TYR A 22 -3.83 -12.87 3.12
N MET A 23 -3.67 -13.76 2.14
CA MET A 23 -2.88 -14.98 2.31
C MET A 23 -1.43 -14.64 2.65
N ASP A 24 -0.81 -13.71 1.92
CA ASP A 24 0.58 -13.29 2.16
C ASP A 24 0.75 -12.61 3.53
N LEU A 25 -0.14 -11.69 3.93
CA LEU A 25 -0.10 -11.08 5.27
C LEU A 25 -0.20 -12.13 6.38
N THR A 26 -1.11 -13.10 6.21
CA THR A 26 -1.28 -14.20 7.17
C THR A 26 -0.04 -15.09 7.25
N GLN A 27 0.57 -15.42 6.10
CA GLN A 27 1.80 -16.21 6.03
C GLN A 27 3.01 -15.46 6.60
N ARG A 28 3.04 -14.14 6.49
CA ARG A 28 4.03 -13.26 7.14
C ARG A 28 3.74 -13.00 8.62
N HIS A 29 2.77 -13.70 9.21
CA HIS A 29 2.38 -13.62 10.62
C HIS A 29 1.89 -12.25 11.09
N TRP A 30 1.34 -11.44 10.19
CA TRP A 30 0.60 -10.24 10.57
C TRP A 30 -0.60 -10.61 11.46
N LYS A 31 -0.93 -9.73 12.39
CA LYS A 31 -1.99 -9.93 13.38
C LYS A 31 -3.27 -9.23 12.96
N GLU A 32 -4.40 -9.76 13.43
CA GLU A 32 -5.73 -9.15 13.26
C GLU A 32 -6.08 -8.85 11.78
N VAL A 33 -5.64 -9.72 10.85
CA VAL A 33 -5.91 -9.54 9.43
C VAL A 33 -7.41 -9.68 9.19
N SER A 34 -8.07 -8.60 8.77
CA SER A 34 -9.51 -8.53 8.53
C SER A 34 -9.81 -7.87 7.18
N CYS A 35 -10.98 -8.16 6.63
CA CYS A 35 -11.42 -7.67 5.33
C CYS A 35 -12.55 -6.67 5.52
N LEU A 36 -12.51 -5.54 4.83
CA LEU A 36 -13.58 -4.55 4.84
C LEU A 36 -13.92 -4.08 3.43
N LYS A 37 -15.17 -3.69 3.20
CA LYS A 37 -15.57 -2.98 1.99
C LYS A 37 -15.29 -1.49 2.16
N CYS A 38 -14.69 -0.86 1.15
CA CYS A 38 -14.65 0.59 0.98
C CYS A 38 -15.76 0.99 -0.01
N PRO A 39 -16.89 1.55 0.46
CA PRO A 39 -18.01 1.92 -0.40
C PRO A 39 -17.65 3.00 -1.43
N GLU A 40 -16.76 3.93 -1.09
CA GLU A 40 -16.37 5.06 -1.93
C GLU A 40 -15.63 4.61 -3.20
N LEU A 41 -14.84 3.54 -3.06
CA LEU A 41 -14.05 2.95 -4.14
C LEU A 41 -14.69 1.68 -4.72
N GLN A 42 -15.67 1.09 -4.04
CA GLN A 42 -16.20 -0.24 -4.32
C GLN A 42 -15.08 -1.28 -4.41
N LEU A 43 -14.21 -1.31 -3.40
CA LEU A 43 -13.08 -2.25 -3.30
C LEU A 43 -13.05 -2.93 -1.93
N VAL A 44 -12.41 -4.09 -1.86
CA VAL A 44 -12.02 -4.73 -0.61
C VAL A 44 -10.71 -4.11 -0.12
N LEU A 45 -10.68 -3.59 1.11
CA LEU A 45 -9.45 -3.26 1.83
C LEU A 45 -9.17 -4.34 2.86
N LEU A 46 -7.92 -4.44 3.29
CA LEU A 46 -7.54 -5.25 4.44
C LEU A 46 -7.07 -4.35 5.57
N GLU A 47 -7.35 -4.74 6.80
CA GLU A 47 -6.73 -4.17 7.98
C GLU A 47 -5.88 -5.23 8.66
N ALA A 48 -4.66 -4.86 9.05
CA ALA A 48 -3.75 -5.79 9.71
C ALA A 48 -2.72 -5.04 10.54
N ARG A 49 -2.12 -5.72 11.52
CA ARG A 49 -1.00 -5.21 12.32
C ARG A 49 0.25 -6.00 12.03
N GLU A 50 1.37 -5.31 11.79
CA GLU A 50 2.66 -5.95 11.54
C GLU A 50 3.18 -6.67 12.80
N THR A 51 3.00 -6.05 13.96
CA THR A 51 3.37 -6.58 15.28
C THR A 51 2.19 -6.55 16.23
N GLU A 52 2.21 -7.41 17.24
CA GLU A 52 1.19 -7.43 18.29
C GLU A 52 1.21 -6.11 19.07
N GLY A 53 0.03 -5.48 19.24
CA GLY A 53 -0.09 -4.15 19.85
C GLY A 53 0.42 -2.98 18.98
N GLY A 54 0.97 -3.25 17.79
CA GLY A 54 1.43 -2.23 16.84
C GLY A 54 0.29 -1.47 16.16
N PRO A 55 0.59 -0.42 15.37
CA PRO A 55 -0.44 0.34 14.66
C PRO A 55 -1.17 -0.52 13.62
N THR A 56 -2.48 -0.34 13.51
CA THR A 56 -3.28 -0.92 12.42
C THR A 56 -2.87 -0.27 11.11
N HIS A 57 -2.60 -1.09 10.09
CA HIS A 57 -2.35 -0.66 8.73
C HIS A 57 -3.58 -0.94 7.88
N THR A 58 -3.90 -0.01 6.98
CA THR A 58 -4.86 -0.27 5.89
C THR A 58 -4.09 -0.70 4.65
N VAL A 59 -4.34 -1.91 4.16
CA VAL A 59 -3.78 -2.43 2.92
C VAL A 59 -4.83 -2.28 1.82
N LEU A 60 -4.43 -1.70 0.69
CA LEU A 60 -5.22 -1.60 -0.53
C LEU A 60 -4.65 -2.57 -1.57
N PRO A 61 -5.28 -3.73 -1.80
CA PRO A 61 -4.91 -4.66 -2.86
C PRO A 61 -5.42 -4.15 -4.20
N LEU A 62 -4.51 -3.96 -5.17
CA LEU A 62 -4.81 -3.45 -6.49
C LEU A 62 -4.13 -4.30 -7.57
N PRO A 63 -4.90 -4.94 -8.49
CA PRO A 63 -4.33 -5.57 -9.66
C PRO A 63 -3.55 -4.57 -10.51
N VAL A 64 -2.37 -4.94 -11.03
CA VAL A 64 -1.48 -4.03 -11.78
C VAL A 64 -2.10 -3.39 -13.02
N HIS A 65 -3.13 -4.00 -13.60
CA HIS A 65 -3.85 -3.48 -14.77
C HIS A 65 -4.96 -2.48 -14.39
N LYS A 66 -5.23 -2.29 -13.10
CA LYS A 66 -6.27 -1.39 -12.60
C LYS A 66 -5.66 -0.08 -12.15
N SER A 67 -6.23 1.03 -12.60
CA SER A 67 -5.86 2.36 -12.13
C SER A 67 -6.70 2.77 -10.92
N ILE A 68 -6.12 3.62 -10.07
CA ILE A 68 -6.84 4.29 -8.99
C ILE A 68 -6.80 5.80 -9.21
N THR A 69 -7.86 6.48 -8.78
CA THR A 69 -7.99 7.93 -8.90
C THR A 69 -7.64 8.60 -7.58
N HIS A 70 -7.66 9.94 -7.56
CA HIS A 70 -7.50 10.74 -6.34
C HIS A 70 -8.51 10.39 -5.23
N LYS A 71 -9.58 9.64 -5.54
CA LYS A 71 -10.50 9.11 -4.53
C LYS A 71 -9.82 8.21 -3.50
N ILE A 72 -8.61 7.69 -3.76
CA ILE A 72 -7.80 6.96 -2.78
C ILE A 72 -7.60 7.72 -1.46
N ARG A 73 -7.74 9.05 -1.48
CA ARG A 73 -7.72 9.89 -0.27
C ARG A 73 -8.70 9.43 0.80
N CYS A 74 -9.87 8.89 0.44
CA CYS A 74 -10.82 8.37 1.43
C CYS A 74 -10.23 7.24 2.28
N VAL A 75 -9.22 6.52 1.78
CA VAL A 75 -8.48 5.49 2.52
C VAL A 75 -7.45 6.13 3.46
N LEU A 76 -6.77 7.18 3.01
CA LEU A 76 -5.80 7.93 3.81
C LEU A 76 -6.48 8.70 4.96
N ASP A 77 -7.68 9.24 4.70
CA ASP A 77 -8.48 9.99 5.68
C ASP A 77 -8.92 9.13 6.89
N ARG A 78 -8.76 7.80 6.81
CA ARG A 78 -9.02 6.87 7.93
C ARG A 78 -7.98 7.01 9.05
N GLY A 79 -6.87 7.69 8.81
CA GLY A 79 -5.83 7.98 9.82
C GLY A 79 -4.88 6.81 10.12
N PHE A 80 -5.05 5.67 9.47
CA PHE A 80 -4.13 4.53 9.57
C PHE A 80 -3.04 4.60 8.50
N PRO A 81 -1.80 4.15 8.80
CA PRO A 81 -0.78 3.93 7.79
C PRO A 81 -1.31 3.09 6.64
N MET A 82 -1.13 3.59 5.41
CA MET A 82 -1.63 2.93 4.22
C MET A 82 -0.52 2.18 3.48
N LEU A 83 -0.80 0.94 3.09
CA LEU A 83 0.03 0.15 2.18
C LEU A 83 -0.74 -0.11 0.88
N LEU A 84 -0.20 0.33 -0.25
CA LEU A 84 -0.64 -0.13 -1.56
C LEU A 84 0.01 -1.48 -1.84
N CYS A 85 -0.81 -2.51 -2.09
CA CYS A 85 -0.35 -3.82 -2.51
C CYS A 85 -0.65 -4.00 -4.01
N ALA A 86 0.36 -3.82 -4.84
CA ALA A 86 0.26 -4.08 -6.28
C ALA A 86 0.36 -5.58 -6.55
N VAL A 87 -0.66 -6.13 -7.22
CA VAL A 87 -0.79 -7.57 -7.49
C VAL A 87 -0.62 -7.85 -8.97
N ALA A 88 0.50 -8.46 -9.33
CA ALA A 88 0.79 -8.86 -10.70
C ALA A 88 0.03 -10.14 -11.10
N SER A 89 -0.09 -10.40 -12.41
CA SER A 89 -0.80 -11.56 -12.93
C SER A 89 -0.14 -12.90 -12.60
N ASP A 90 1.16 -12.90 -12.30
CA ASP A 90 1.91 -14.05 -11.81
C ASP A 90 1.80 -14.24 -10.28
N SER A 91 0.89 -13.50 -9.64
CA SER A 91 0.69 -13.47 -8.19
C SER A 91 1.83 -12.84 -7.38
N THR A 92 2.77 -12.15 -8.02
CA THR A 92 3.76 -11.33 -7.32
C THR A 92 3.07 -10.16 -6.60
N LEU A 93 3.43 -9.95 -5.33
CA LEU A 93 2.88 -8.89 -4.47
C LEU A 93 3.98 -7.88 -4.11
N VAL A 94 3.74 -6.60 -4.40
CA VAL A 94 4.64 -5.50 -4.03
C VAL A 94 3.89 -4.55 -3.11
N TYR A 95 4.47 -4.31 -1.92
CA TYR A 95 3.92 -3.39 -0.93
C TYR A 95 4.66 -2.06 -0.96
N GLN A 96 3.91 -0.97 -1.11
CA GLN A 96 4.43 0.37 -1.06
C GLN A 96 3.68 1.18 -0.01
N LYS A 97 4.41 1.87 0.86
CA LYS A 97 3.82 2.78 1.84
C LYS A 97 3.33 4.04 1.14
N ILE A 98 2.09 4.42 1.42
CA ILE A 98 1.47 5.65 0.94
C ILE A 98 1.19 6.55 2.14
N SER A 99 1.57 7.82 2.03
CA SER A 99 1.34 8.84 3.05
C SER A 99 0.78 10.11 2.42
N ASP A 100 -0.05 10.84 3.15
CA ASP A 100 -0.43 12.20 2.78
C ASP A 100 0.71 13.17 3.15
N GLY A 101 1.22 13.92 2.17
CA GLY A 101 2.31 14.88 2.35
C GLY A 101 3.60 14.56 1.60
N LEU A 102 4.62 15.39 1.82
CA LEU A 102 5.94 15.27 1.18
C LEU A 102 6.78 14.20 1.88
N VAL A 103 7.31 13.25 1.10
CA VAL A 103 8.31 12.30 1.58
C VAL A 103 9.68 12.98 1.51
N THR A 104 10.34 13.15 2.65
CA THR A 104 11.73 13.65 2.66
C THR A 104 12.62 12.53 2.15
N PRO A 105 13.39 12.72 1.05
CA PRO A 105 14.29 11.68 0.56
C PRO A 105 15.38 11.43 1.59
N GLU A 106 15.85 10.19 1.67
CA GLU A 106 17.05 9.91 2.46
C GLU A 106 18.23 10.72 1.89
N PRO A 107 19.06 11.33 2.76
CA PRO A 107 20.21 12.08 2.30
C PRO A 107 21.15 11.14 1.53
N PRO A 108 21.80 11.63 0.45
CA PRO A 108 22.72 10.81 -0.32
C PRO A 108 23.84 10.31 0.57
N VAL A 109 24.13 9.01 0.49
CA VAL A 109 25.21 8.39 1.24
C VAL A 109 26.54 8.69 0.55
N GLY A 110 27.25 9.71 1.04
CA GLY A 110 28.60 10.05 0.57
C GLY A 110 28.99 11.49 0.89
N PRO A 111 30.30 11.82 0.92
CA PRO A 111 30.73 13.20 1.04
C PRO A 111 30.25 13.98 -0.18
N PHE A 112 29.53 15.07 0.04
CA PHE A 112 29.27 16.08 -0.99
C PHE A 112 30.64 16.63 -1.41
N GLN A 113 31.16 16.17 -2.54
CA GLN A 113 32.25 16.87 -3.19
C GLN A 113 31.63 18.14 -3.78
N ASP A 114 31.66 19.22 -3.01
CA ASP A 114 31.60 20.56 -3.58
C ASP A 114 32.75 20.63 -4.57
N VAL A 115 32.45 20.40 -5.85
CA VAL A 115 33.36 20.75 -6.93
C VAL A 115 33.42 22.26 -6.89
N GLU A 116 34.36 22.78 -6.10
CA GLU A 116 34.76 24.17 -6.11
C GLU A 116 34.91 24.57 -7.57
N ARG A 117 33.95 25.35 -8.07
CA ARG A 117 34.11 26.09 -9.32
C ARG A 117 35.24 27.07 -9.07
N ARG A 118 36.48 26.58 -9.21
CA ARG A 118 37.67 27.40 -9.10
C ARG A 118 37.55 28.49 -10.13
N GLN A 119 37.46 29.70 -9.57
CA GLN A 119 37.46 30.97 -10.24
C GLN A 119 38.65 31.01 -11.20
N ASN A 120 38.40 31.03 -12.50
CA ASN A 120 39.39 31.52 -13.45
C ASN A 120 39.53 33.02 -13.25
N ARG A 121 40.49 33.40 -12.39
CA ARG A 121 41.11 34.72 -12.35
C ARG A 121 42.58 34.56 -12.70
N LYS A 122 42.91 34.83 -13.96
CA LYS A 122 43.89 35.82 -14.44
C LYS A 122 44.24 35.54 -15.90
#